data_AF-A0A2D4PEJ7-F1
#
_entry.id   AF-A0A2D4PEJ7-F1
#
_cell.length_a   1.000
_cell.length_b   1.000
_cell.length_c   1.000
_cell.angle_alpha   90.00
_cell.angle_beta   90.00
_cell.angle_gamma   90.00
#
_symmetry.space_group_name_H-M   'P 1'
#
loop_
_entity.id
_entity.type
_entity.pdbx_description
1 polymer ?
#
loop_
_entity_poly.entity_id
_entity_poly.type
_entity_poly.pdbx_seq_one_letter_code
_entity_poly.pdbx_strand_id
1 'polypeptide(L)'
;MAISAREKAGVAVTHLTAFNPAGTGQEVWQDLLADGRLASPQGQSPPTEKGEVCAAAVCATCVVAGHGHGVLELGLAWDMPRIRFGSAEKEHHRWYTRFFGSDGNACPALSHHLLSCYEVWEEKIEAWQGPILANSDLPPWYKSALFNELYFLADGGTLWLELRPEDREALREVQGLSQLLPVLQEYGRFAYLEGQEYRMYNTYDVHFYASFALAMLWPKLELSLQYDMAAAVLNEDVHPRQYLMSGQTAPVKLRNVVPHDIG
;
A
#
# COMPACT_ATOMS: atom_id res chain seq x y z
N MET A 1 0.25 -6.60 -12.12
CA MET A 1 1.28 -7.18 -11.22
C MET A 1 2.48 -7.57 -12.07
N ALA A 2 3.68 -7.50 -11.54
CA ALA A 2 4.92 -7.94 -12.18
C ALA A 2 5.83 -8.58 -11.13
N ILE A 3 6.42 -9.72 -11.50
CA ILE A 3 7.61 -10.29 -10.86
C ILE A 3 8.79 -10.03 -11.78
N SER A 4 9.93 -9.65 -11.21
CA SER A 4 11.09 -9.18 -11.96
C SER A 4 12.37 -9.64 -11.28
N ALA A 5 13.46 -9.72 -12.05
CA ALA A 5 14.79 -9.94 -11.53
C ALA A 5 15.78 -9.06 -12.29
N ARG A 6 16.88 -8.68 -11.63
CA ARG A 6 17.92 -7.85 -12.25
C ARG A 6 18.95 -8.71 -12.97
N GLU A 7 19.08 -8.51 -14.28
CA GLU A 7 20.21 -9.04 -15.05
C GLU A 7 21.45 -8.16 -14.81
N LYS A 8 22.57 -8.80 -14.46
CA LYS A 8 23.85 -8.14 -14.22
C LYS A 8 25.00 -9.09 -14.54
N ALA A 9 26.24 -8.60 -14.53
CA ALA A 9 27.40 -9.45 -14.77
C ALA A 9 27.41 -10.68 -13.85
N GLY A 10 27.43 -11.88 -14.44
CA GLY A 10 27.41 -13.15 -13.71
C GLY A 10 26.02 -13.65 -13.27
N VAL A 11 24.95 -12.91 -13.58
CA VAL A 11 23.56 -13.32 -13.34
C VAL A 11 22.83 -13.43 -14.67
N ALA A 12 22.29 -14.61 -14.97
CA ALA A 12 21.39 -14.83 -16.08
C ALA A 12 19.94 -14.79 -15.60
N VAL A 13 19.07 -14.07 -16.30
CA VAL A 13 17.63 -14.03 -16.03
C VAL A 13 16.89 -14.70 -17.18
N THR A 14 15.99 -15.59 -16.84
CA THR A 14 15.11 -16.31 -17.79
C THR A 14 13.67 -16.26 -17.30
N HIS A 15 12.70 -16.43 -18.19
CA HIS A 15 11.28 -16.27 -17.85
C HIS A 15 10.35 -17.23 -18.58
N LEU A 16 9.13 -17.35 -18.07
CA LEU A 16 7.96 -17.89 -18.78
C LEU A 16 6.84 -16.85 -18.70
N THR A 17 6.27 -16.52 -19.85
CA THR A 17 5.22 -15.49 -19.96
C THR A 17 3.84 -16.00 -19.54
N ALA A 18 3.61 -17.31 -19.66
CA ALA A 18 2.34 -17.94 -19.33
C ALA A 18 2.55 -19.42 -19.00
N PHE A 19 1.89 -19.88 -17.95
CA PHE A 19 1.75 -21.27 -17.55
C PHE A 19 0.44 -21.41 -16.75
N ASN A 20 -0.17 -22.59 -16.71
CA ASN A 20 -1.42 -22.82 -15.99
C ASN A 20 -1.12 -23.10 -14.50
N PRO A 21 -1.41 -22.15 -13.57
CA PRO A 21 -1.11 -22.34 -12.16
C PRO A 21 -2.00 -23.38 -11.48
N ALA A 22 -3.15 -23.76 -12.08
CA ALA A 22 -4.01 -24.83 -11.58
C ALA A 22 -3.61 -26.22 -12.11
N GLY A 23 -2.62 -26.30 -12.99
CA GLY A 23 -2.08 -27.54 -13.52
C GLY A 23 -1.09 -28.23 -12.56
N THR A 24 -0.30 -29.16 -13.09
CA THR A 24 0.73 -29.88 -12.33
C THR A 24 2.04 -29.10 -12.15
N GLY A 25 2.18 -27.96 -12.83
CA GLY A 25 3.43 -27.18 -12.89
C GLY A 25 4.55 -27.85 -13.69
N GLN A 26 4.28 -28.97 -14.38
CA GLN A 26 5.29 -29.72 -15.13
C GLN A 26 5.98 -28.89 -16.21
N GLU A 27 5.26 -27.99 -16.87
CA GLU A 27 5.83 -27.12 -17.91
C GLU A 27 6.93 -26.20 -17.39
N VAL A 28 6.79 -25.68 -16.16
CA VAL A 28 7.82 -24.87 -15.50
C VAL A 28 8.93 -25.76 -14.94
N TRP A 29 8.53 -26.88 -14.31
CA TRP A 29 9.47 -27.73 -13.58
C TRP A 29 10.40 -28.53 -14.50
N GLN A 30 9.92 -29.04 -15.62
CA GLN A 30 10.73 -29.82 -16.56
C GLN A 30 11.81 -28.97 -17.21
N ASP A 31 11.51 -27.70 -17.50
CA ASP A 31 12.45 -26.73 -18.06
C ASP A 31 13.57 -26.44 -17.04
N LEU A 32 13.18 -26.05 -15.82
CA LEU A 32 14.12 -25.83 -14.72
C LEU A 32 14.96 -27.07 -14.37
N LEU A 33 14.38 -28.27 -14.46
CA LEU A 33 15.10 -29.51 -14.17
C LEU A 33 16.18 -29.83 -15.21
N ALA A 34 15.99 -29.40 -16.47
CA ALA A 34 16.90 -29.73 -17.56
C ALA A 34 18.24 -28.99 -17.43
N ASP A 35 18.21 -27.69 -17.15
CA ASP A 35 19.41 -26.86 -17.12
C ASP A 35 19.38 -25.69 -16.10
N GLY A 36 18.35 -25.62 -15.26
CA GLY A 36 18.16 -24.55 -14.27
C GLY A 36 17.71 -23.23 -14.88
N ARG A 37 17.10 -23.25 -16.07
CA ARG A 37 16.64 -22.06 -16.80
C ARG A 37 15.19 -22.22 -17.28
N LEU A 38 14.62 -21.10 -17.69
CA LEU A 38 13.32 -21.03 -18.34
C LEU A 38 13.48 -20.67 -19.83
N ALA A 39 12.56 -21.15 -20.68
CA ALA A 39 12.61 -21.04 -22.12
C ALA A 39 12.68 -19.60 -22.67
N SER A 40 12.22 -18.61 -21.89
CA SER A 40 12.29 -17.18 -22.22
C SER A 40 11.67 -16.83 -23.59
N PRO A 41 10.38 -17.18 -23.82
CA PRO A 41 9.73 -16.92 -25.09
C PRO A 41 9.70 -15.41 -25.40
N GLN A 42 9.82 -15.07 -26.69
CA GLN A 42 9.76 -13.69 -27.16
C GLN A 42 8.31 -13.20 -27.23
N GLY A 43 8.08 -11.95 -26.81
CA GLY A 43 6.78 -11.29 -26.93
C GLY A 43 5.85 -11.53 -25.75
N GLN A 44 4.57 -11.24 -25.96
CA GLN A 44 3.52 -11.38 -24.96
C GLN A 44 2.93 -12.80 -25.00
N SER A 45 2.40 -13.26 -23.87
CA SER A 45 1.60 -14.47 -23.84
C SER A 45 0.33 -14.30 -24.70
N PRO A 46 -0.27 -15.42 -25.16
CA PRO A 46 -1.63 -15.38 -25.66
C PRO A 46 -2.60 -14.76 -24.64
N PRO A 47 -3.66 -14.10 -25.10
CA PRO A 47 -4.71 -13.62 -24.20
C PRO A 47 -5.45 -14.80 -23.57
N THR A 48 -5.76 -14.68 -22.28
CA THR A 48 -6.54 -15.68 -21.54
C THR A 48 -8.02 -15.60 -21.85
N GLU A 49 -8.72 -16.73 -21.83
CA GLU A 49 -10.17 -16.79 -21.91
C GLU A 49 -10.86 -16.50 -20.57
N LYS A 50 -12.17 -16.25 -20.59
CA LYS A 50 -12.93 -16.00 -19.35
C LYS A 50 -12.94 -17.25 -18.46
N GLY A 51 -12.39 -17.11 -17.26
CA GLY A 51 -12.31 -18.19 -16.27
C GLY A 51 -11.01 -19.00 -16.36
N GLU A 52 -10.18 -18.76 -17.38
CA GLU A 52 -8.83 -19.28 -17.44
C GLU A 52 -7.93 -18.53 -16.46
N VAL A 53 -7.05 -19.27 -15.78
CA VAL A 53 -6.02 -18.72 -14.91
C VAL A 53 -4.67 -18.85 -15.59
N CYS A 54 -3.85 -17.82 -15.48
CA CYS A 54 -2.52 -17.78 -16.07
C CYS A 54 -1.55 -17.17 -15.06
N ALA A 55 -0.34 -17.73 -15.01
CA ALA A 55 0.76 -17.23 -14.20
C ALA A 55 2.01 -17.06 -15.06
N ALA A 56 2.93 -16.23 -14.58
CA ALA A 56 4.24 -16.02 -15.18
C ALA A 56 5.33 -16.42 -14.19
N ALA A 57 6.50 -16.80 -14.69
CA ALA A 57 7.65 -17.17 -13.87
C ALA A 57 8.89 -16.39 -14.31
N VAL A 58 9.75 -16.08 -13.33
CA VAL A 58 11.08 -15.50 -13.55
C VAL A 58 12.08 -16.34 -12.76
N CYS A 59 13.19 -16.67 -13.40
CA CYS A 59 14.30 -17.41 -12.83
C CYS A 59 15.57 -16.58 -12.98
N ALA A 60 16.26 -16.32 -11.86
CA ALA A 60 17.57 -15.70 -11.85
C ALA A 60 18.59 -16.73 -11.39
N THR A 61 19.69 -16.86 -12.15
CA THR A 61 20.70 -17.89 -11.94
C THR A 61 22.09 -17.26 -11.91
N CYS A 62 22.90 -17.64 -10.94
CA CYS A 62 24.32 -17.28 -10.87
C CYS A 62 25.16 -18.50 -10.48
N VAL A 63 26.44 -18.50 -10.87
CA VAL A 63 27.39 -19.55 -10.48
C VAL A 63 28.16 -19.08 -9.26
N VAL A 64 28.14 -19.88 -8.19
CA VAL A 64 28.86 -19.58 -6.95
C VAL A 64 30.04 -20.53 -6.81
N ALA A 65 31.25 -19.99 -6.76
CA ALA A 65 32.47 -20.77 -6.51
C ALA A 65 32.47 -21.35 -5.08
N GLY A 66 33.27 -22.39 -4.84
CA GLY A 66 33.47 -22.92 -3.48
C GLY A 66 33.94 -21.83 -2.53
N HIS A 67 33.29 -21.70 -1.37
CA HIS A 67 33.50 -20.61 -0.39
C HIS A 67 33.20 -19.19 -0.91
N GLY A 68 32.54 -19.05 -2.06
CA GLY A 68 32.10 -17.78 -2.61
C GLY A 68 30.69 -17.37 -2.15
N HIS A 69 30.24 -16.22 -2.64
CA HIS A 69 28.87 -15.72 -2.47
C HIS A 69 28.31 -15.23 -3.81
N GLY A 70 26.99 -15.27 -3.97
CA GLY A 70 26.27 -14.73 -5.12
C GLY A 70 25.03 -13.98 -4.62
N VAL A 71 24.69 -12.88 -5.29
CA VAL A 71 23.54 -12.04 -4.93
C VAL A 71 22.60 -11.96 -6.12
N LEU A 72 21.37 -12.42 -5.90
CA LEU A 72 20.27 -12.33 -6.86
C LEU A 72 19.25 -11.32 -6.34
N GLU A 73 18.80 -10.42 -7.20
CA GLU A 73 17.81 -9.39 -6.86
C GLU A 73 16.50 -9.72 -7.55
N LEU A 74 15.41 -9.86 -6.77
CA LEU A 74 14.06 -10.06 -7.26
C LEU A 74 13.14 -8.96 -6.75
N GLY A 75 12.15 -8.58 -7.56
CA GLY A 75 11.17 -7.56 -7.23
C GLY A 75 9.76 -7.99 -7.57
N LEU A 76 8.82 -7.70 -6.68
CA LEU A 76 7.39 -7.86 -6.89
C LEU A 76 6.73 -6.48 -6.85
N ALA A 77 5.97 -6.16 -7.88
CA ALA A 77 5.22 -4.91 -7.98
C ALA A 77 3.78 -5.16 -8.41
N TRP A 78 2.84 -4.36 -7.93
CA TRP A 78 1.46 -4.39 -8.38
C TRP A 78 0.95 -2.99 -8.64
N ASP A 79 0.24 -2.85 -9.76
CA ASP A 79 -0.41 -1.61 -10.16
C ASP A 79 -1.92 -1.83 -10.10
N MET A 80 -2.53 -1.30 -9.05
CA MET A 80 -3.97 -1.28 -8.82
C MET A 80 -4.38 0.16 -8.50
N PRO A 81 -4.32 1.06 -9.49
CA PRO A 81 -4.27 2.51 -9.25
C PRO A 81 -5.60 3.08 -8.80
N ARG A 82 -6.71 2.40 -9.12
CA ARG A 82 -8.07 2.88 -8.91
C ARG A 82 -8.76 2.08 -7.81
N ILE A 83 -9.49 2.77 -6.94
CA ILE A 83 -10.30 2.21 -5.86
C ILE A 83 -11.74 2.66 -6.06
N ARG A 84 -12.68 1.74 -5.85
CA ARG A 84 -14.12 2.04 -5.72
C ARG A 84 -14.63 1.35 -4.46
N PHE A 85 -15.34 2.10 -3.63
CA PHE A 85 -16.01 1.56 -2.44
C PHE A 85 -17.36 0.93 -2.80
N GLY A 86 -18.03 0.31 -1.84
CA GLY A 86 -19.24 -0.50 -2.08
C GLY A 86 -20.37 0.21 -2.82
N SER A 87 -20.54 1.54 -2.64
CA SER A 87 -21.54 2.32 -3.39
C SER A 87 -21.17 2.51 -4.87
N ALA A 88 -19.89 2.35 -5.22
CA ALA A 88 -19.29 2.61 -6.53
C ALA A 88 -19.58 4.03 -7.10
N GLU A 89 -20.05 4.96 -6.26
CA GLU A 89 -20.41 6.33 -6.64
C GLU A 89 -19.21 7.14 -7.12
N LYS A 90 -18.05 6.85 -6.52
CA LYS A 90 -16.81 7.58 -6.78
C LYS A 90 -15.63 6.64 -6.97
N GLU A 91 -14.83 6.97 -7.97
CA GLU A 91 -13.51 6.38 -8.17
C GLU A 91 -12.46 7.25 -7.46
N HIS A 92 -11.56 6.61 -6.72
CA HIS A 92 -10.41 7.24 -6.08
C HIS A 92 -9.12 6.67 -6.68
N HIS A 93 -8.04 7.46 -6.66
CA HIS A 93 -6.73 7.01 -7.11
C HIS A 93 -5.79 6.86 -5.92
N ARG A 94 -4.98 5.79 -5.90
CA ARG A 94 -3.96 5.59 -4.87
C ARG A 94 -2.86 6.63 -5.00
N TRP A 95 -2.32 7.13 -3.89
CA TRP A 95 -1.35 8.23 -3.90
C TRP A 95 -0.10 7.97 -4.77
N TYR A 96 0.36 6.72 -4.89
CA TYR A 96 1.50 6.38 -5.75
C TYR A 96 1.29 6.73 -7.23
N THR A 97 0.04 6.87 -7.70
CA THR A 97 -0.27 7.20 -9.10
C THR A 97 0.28 8.57 -9.49
N ARG A 98 0.58 9.44 -8.52
CA ARG A 98 1.29 10.70 -8.74
C ARG A 98 2.64 10.52 -9.43
N PHE A 99 3.34 9.41 -9.15
CA PHE A 99 4.68 9.15 -9.65
C PHE A 99 4.67 8.24 -10.88
N PHE A 100 3.66 7.37 -11.00
CA PHE A 100 3.64 6.30 -12.00
C PHE A 100 2.42 6.32 -12.94
N GLY A 101 1.51 7.27 -12.78
CA GLY A 101 0.27 7.36 -13.55
C GLY A 101 -0.85 6.46 -13.01
N SER A 102 -2.04 6.59 -13.61
CA SER A 102 -3.28 5.92 -13.19
C SER A 102 -3.89 5.02 -14.27
N ASP A 103 -3.11 4.66 -15.28
CA ASP A 103 -3.56 3.94 -16.48
C ASP A 103 -3.56 2.41 -16.32
N GLY A 104 -3.00 1.89 -15.23
CA GLY A 104 -2.96 0.44 -14.97
C GLY A 104 -1.83 -0.29 -15.70
N ASN A 105 -0.82 0.44 -16.19
CA ASN A 105 0.34 -0.07 -16.93
C ASN A 105 1.69 0.26 -16.26
N ALA A 106 1.69 0.66 -14.98
CA ALA A 106 2.88 1.13 -14.27
C ALA A 106 3.84 0.01 -13.81
N CYS A 107 3.43 -1.26 -13.85
CA CYS A 107 4.21 -2.38 -13.31
C CYS A 107 5.67 -2.45 -13.82
N PRO A 108 5.99 -2.21 -15.10
CA PRO A 108 7.37 -2.16 -15.58
C PRO A 108 8.18 -1.02 -14.93
N ALA A 109 7.60 0.17 -14.84
CA ALA A 109 8.25 1.33 -14.22
C ALA A 109 8.45 1.14 -12.71
N LEU A 110 7.45 0.59 -12.01
CA LEU A 110 7.52 0.24 -10.59
C LEU A 110 8.63 -0.79 -10.34
N SER A 111 8.69 -1.86 -11.14
CA SER A 111 9.71 -2.92 -11.01
C SER A 111 11.11 -2.38 -11.25
N HIS A 112 11.27 -1.54 -12.28
CA HIS A 112 12.54 -0.88 -12.57
C HIS A 112 12.98 0.04 -11.43
N HIS A 113 12.06 0.84 -10.87
CA HIS A 113 12.33 1.71 -9.74
C HIS A 113 12.75 0.93 -8.50
N LEU A 114 12.02 -0.14 -8.16
CA LEU A 114 12.34 -1.03 -7.04
C LEU A 114 13.76 -1.58 -7.15
N LEU A 115 14.07 -2.25 -8.26
CA LEU A 115 15.38 -2.90 -8.41
C LEU A 115 16.51 -1.87 -8.45
N SER A 116 16.25 -0.63 -8.88
CA SER A 116 17.26 0.42 -9.00
C SER A 116 17.46 1.25 -7.73
N CYS A 117 16.58 1.13 -6.75
CA CYS A 117 16.59 1.99 -5.57
C CYS A 117 16.56 1.24 -4.22
N TYR A 118 16.38 -0.09 -4.21
CA TYR A 118 16.23 -0.83 -2.95
C TYR A 118 17.40 -0.64 -1.97
N GLU A 119 18.65 -0.56 -2.44
CA GLU A 119 19.83 -0.35 -1.57
C GLU A 119 19.72 0.98 -0.81
N VAL A 120 19.28 2.05 -1.49
CA VAL A 120 19.03 3.36 -0.85
C VAL A 120 17.88 3.27 0.16
N TRP A 121 16.92 2.38 -0.06
CA TRP A 121 15.83 2.16 0.90
C TRP A 121 16.29 1.36 2.10
N GLU A 122 17.12 0.33 1.92
CA GLU A 122 17.76 -0.43 3.00
C GLU A 122 18.57 0.51 3.91
N GLU A 123 19.44 1.34 3.32
CA GLU A 123 20.21 2.33 4.07
C GLU A 123 19.32 3.27 4.90
N LYS A 124 18.22 3.76 4.31
CA LYS A 124 17.27 4.63 5.01
C LYS A 124 16.55 3.88 6.13
N ILE A 125 16.19 2.61 5.91
CA ILE A 125 15.54 1.75 6.90
C ILE A 125 16.47 1.53 8.10
N GLU A 126 17.71 1.15 7.84
CA GLU A 126 18.72 0.96 8.87
C GLU A 126 19.00 2.26 9.63
N ALA A 127 19.10 3.39 8.93
CA ALA A 127 19.38 4.68 9.55
C ALA A 127 18.29 5.12 10.55
N TRP A 128 17.01 4.89 10.27
CA TRP A 128 15.94 5.28 11.20
C TRP A 128 15.79 4.29 12.37
N GLN A 129 16.05 3.00 12.15
CA GLN A 129 15.98 1.99 13.21
C GLN A 129 17.20 2.01 14.13
N GLY A 130 18.37 2.35 13.59
CA GLY A 130 19.68 2.28 14.23
C GLY A 130 19.73 2.89 15.65
N PRO A 131 19.24 4.12 15.88
CA PRO A 131 19.26 4.73 17.20
C PRO A 131 18.53 3.92 18.28
N ILE A 132 17.40 3.29 17.94
CA ILE A 132 16.62 2.46 18.86
C ILE A 132 17.31 1.10 19.03
N LEU A 133 17.78 0.48 17.94
CA LEU A 133 18.45 -0.82 17.99
C LEU A 133 19.76 -0.80 18.77
N ALA A 134 20.53 0.28 18.66
CA ALA A 134 21.79 0.46 19.36
C ALA A 134 21.63 0.78 20.85
N ASN A 135 20.44 1.20 21.31
CA ASN A 135 20.21 1.56 22.70
C ASN A 135 20.19 0.31 23.60
N SER A 136 21.22 0.15 24.45
CA SER A 136 21.35 -1.00 25.37
C SER A 136 20.36 -0.99 26.54
N ASP A 137 19.75 0.16 26.84
CA ASP A 137 18.80 0.30 27.95
C ASP A 137 17.41 -0.26 27.58
N LEU A 138 17.14 -0.42 26.28
CA LEU A 138 15.91 -1.00 25.77
C LEU A 138 16.05 -2.53 25.61
N PRO A 139 15.17 -3.34 26.23
CA PRO A 139 15.25 -4.78 26.11
C PRO A 139 14.89 -5.24 24.68
N PRO A 140 15.44 -6.37 24.20
CA PRO A 140 15.20 -6.85 22.83
C PRO A 140 13.71 -7.06 22.47
N TRP A 141 12.90 -7.55 23.43
CA TRP A 141 11.47 -7.76 23.19
C TRP A 141 10.73 -6.45 22.92
N TYR A 142 11.14 -5.35 23.56
CA TYR A 142 10.49 -4.05 23.40
C TYR A 142 10.80 -3.46 22.03
N LYS A 143 12.06 -3.57 21.58
CA LYS A 143 12.46 -3.17 20.22
C LYS A 143 11.68 -3.94 19.17
N SER A 144 11.53 -5.25 19.36
CA SER A 144 10.74 -6.12 18.48
C SER A 144 9.29 -5.64 18.39
N ALA A 145 8.61 -5.44 19.52
CA ALA A 145 7.23 -4.96 19.53
C ALA A 145 7.12 -3.57 18.89
N LEU A 146 7.99 -2.62 19.26
CA LEU A 146 7.96 -1.25 18.77
C LEU A 146 8.01 -1.15 17.24
N PHE A 147 8.81 -2.00 16.58
CA PHE A 147 8.89 -2.02 15.13
C PHE A 147 7.82 -2.89 14.47
N ASN A 148 7.54 -4.07 15.02
CA ASN A 148 6.63 -5.01 14.38
C ASN A 148 5.18 -4.53 14.46
N GLU A 149 4.76 -3.84 15.52
CA GLU A 149 3.39 -3.28 15.61
C GLU A 149 3.10 -2.21 14.55
N LEU A 150 4.13 -1.61 13.94
CA LEU A 150 3.96 -0.67 12.82
C LEU A 150 3.43 -1.33 11.55
N TYR A 151 3.40 -2.68 11.47
CA TYR A 151 2.83 -3.40 10.32
C TYR A 151 1.40 -2.94 10.01
N PHE A 152 0.64 -2.57 11.05
CA PHE A 152 -0.76 -2.17 10.92
C PHE A 152 -0.95 -0.89 10.10
N LEU A 153 0.07 -0.03 10.00
CA LEU A 153 0.01 1.15 9.13
C LEU A 153 -0.05 0.79 7.64
N ALA A 154 0.44 -0.39 7.26
CA ALA A 154 0.34 -0.90 5.89
C ALA A 154 -0.84 -1.88 5.74
N ASP A 155 -1.04 -2.77 6.72
CA ASP A 155 -1.97 -3.91 6.63
C ASP A 155 -3.35 -3.64 7.26
N GLY A 156 -3.52 -2.53 7.98
CA GLY A 156 -4.76 -2.09 8.63
C GLY A 156 -5.79 -1.55 7.65
N GLY A 157 -5.88 -2.10 6.43
CA GLY A 157 -6.80 -1.62 5.39
C GLY A 157 -6.50 -0.20 4.92
N THR A 158 -5.24 0.23 4.96
CA THR A 158 -4.83 1.62 4.72
C THR A 158 -5.23 2.14 3.34
N LEU A 159 -5.82 3.32 3.35
CA LEU A 159 -6.14 4.15 2.20
C LEU A 159 -5.21 5.36 2.20
N TRP A 160 -4.36 5.43 1.18
CA TRP A 160 -3.60 6.62 0.87
C TRP A 160 -3.98 7.06 -0.54
N LEU A 161 -4.74 8.16 -0.63
CA LEU A 161 -5.44 8.57 -1.85
C LEU A 161 -4.89 9.89 -2.39
N GLU A 162 -4.78 9.98 -3.70
CA GLU A 162 -4.47 11.23 -4.41
C GLU A 162 -5.65 12.22 -4.31
N LEU A 163 -5.34 13.50 -4.14
CA LEU A 163 -6.34 14.55 -4.05
C LEU A 163 -6.68 15.07 -5.46
N ARG A 164 -7.76 14.56 -6.04
CA ARG A 164 -8.17 14.90 -7.41
C ARG A 164 -8.64 16.35 -7.54
N PRO A 165 -8.53 16.99 -8.73
CA PRO A 165 -8.95 18.37 -8.94
C PRO A 165 -10.39 18.67 -8.49
N GLU A 166 -11.34 17.78 -8.76
CA GLU A 166 -12.73 17.94 -8.31
C GLU A 166 -12.87 17.98 -6.78
N ASP A 167 -12.03 17.22 -6.07
CA ASP A 167 -12.07 17.14 -4.61
C ASP A 167 -11.49 18.40 -4.00
N ARG A 168 -10.46 18.97 -4.64
CA ARG A 168 -9.85 20.24 -4.21
C ARG A 168 -10.86 21.37 -4.18
N GLU A 169 -11.76 21.43 -5.16
CA GLU A 169 -12.75 22.51 -5.24
C GLU A 169 -13.79 22.37 -4.13
N ALA A 170 -14.30 21.16 -3.89
CA ALA A 170 -15.20 20.88 -2.78
C ALA A 170 -14.58 21.23 -1.41
N LEU A 171 -13.27 21.02 -1.25
CA LEU A 171 -12.56 21.33 0.00
C LEU A 171 -12.32 22.83 0.22
N ARG A 172 -12.29 23.66 -0.83
CA ARG A 172 -12.12 25.13 -0.67
C ARG A 172 -13.31 25.79 0.03
N GLU A 173 -14.48 25.17 -0.02
CA GLU A 173 -15.70 25.67 0.60
C GLU A 173 -15.75 25.40 2.10
N VAL A 174 -14.84 24.56 2.64
CA VAL A 174 -14.79 24.23 4.06
C VAL A 174 -14.17 25.37 4.85
N GLN A 175 -15.02 26.16 5.51
CA GLN A 175 -14.61 27.33 6.28
C GLN A 175 -13.63 26.95 7.40
N GLY A 176 -12.54 27.71 7.49
CA GLY A 176 -11.58 27.60 8.60
C GLY A 176 -10.55 26.47 8.48
N LEU A 177 -10.51 25.71 7.38
CA LEU A 177 -9.51 24.66 7.16
C LEU A 177 -8.62 24.86 5.92
N SER A 178 -8.77 25.99 5.22
CA SER A 178 -8.02 26.30 3.99
C SER A 178 -6.49 26.26 4.17
N GLN A 179 -5.99 26.57 5.37
CA GLN A 179 -4.57 26.51 5.71
C GLN A 179 -3.97 25.10 5.67
N LEU A 180 -4.78 24.04 5.78
CA LEU A 180 -4.34 22.65 5.70
C LEU A 180 -4.43 22.08 4.28
N LEU A 181 -5.11 22.78 3.36
CA LEU A 181 -5.26 22.36 1.97
C LEU A 181 -3.91 22.11 1.25
N PRO A 182 -2.84 22.91 1.46
CA PRO A 182 -1.52 22.60 0.89
C PRO A 182 -0.97 21.24 1.34
N VAL A 183 -1.20 20.86 2.60
CA VAL A 183 -0.75 19.56 3.13
C VAL A 183 -1.48 18.43 2.40
N LEU A 184 -2.80 18.52 2.23
CA LEU A 184 -3.56 17.51 1.48
C LEU A 184 -3.16 17.45 0.00
N GLN A 185 -2.81 18.60 -0.60
CA GLN A 185 -2.34 18.63 -1.98
C GLN A 185 -0.97 17.97 -2.13
N GLU A 186 -0.11 18.04 -1.14
CA GLU A 186 1.20 17.43 -1.18
C GLU A 186 1.15 15.94 -0.80
N TYR A 187 0.44 15.62 0.28
CA TYR A 187 0.45 14.30 0.92
C TYR A 187 -0.82 13.49 0.69
N GLY A 188 -1.80 13.98 -0.07
CA GLY A 188 -3.05 13.25 -0.33
C GLY A 188 -3.97 13.17 0.89
N ARG A 189 -4.94 12.26 0.83
CA ARG A 189 -5.84 11.90 1.95
C ARG A 189 -5.42 10.55 2.53
N PHE A 190 -5.52 10.41 3.84
CA PHE A 190 -5.04 9.24 4.57
C PHE A 190 -6.11 8.70 5.52
N ALA A 191 -6.35 7.40 5.46
CA ALA A 191 -7.21 6.70 6.41
C ALA A 191 -6.76 5.27 6.60
N TYR A 192 -7.10 4.67 7.73
CA TYR A 192 -6.88 3.26 8.00
C TYR A 192 -8.03 2.71 8.87
N LEU A 193 -8.25 1.40 8.83
CA LEU A 193 -9.34 0.77 9.57
C LEU A 193 -8.99 0.66 11.06
N GLU A 194 -10.02 0.70 11.90
CA GLU A 194 -9.89 0.28 13.30
C GLU A 194 -9.42 -1.17 13.42
N GLY A 195 -9.98 -2.06 12.59
CA GLY A 195 -9.65 -3.48 12.55
C GLY A 195 -10.31 -4.19 11.37
N GLN A 196 -10.04 -5.49 11.24
CA GLN A 196 -10.62 -6.32 10.18
C GLN A 196 -12.11 -6.61 10.44
N GLU A 197 -12.47 -6.74 11.72
CA GLU A 197 -13.83 -6.97 12.22
C GLU A 197 -14.67 -5.70 12.19
N TYR A 198 -14.04 -4.55 12.48
CA TYR A 198 -14.66 -3.24 12.55
C TYR A 198 -14.18 -2.37 11.40
N ARG A 199 -14.92 -2.43 10.29
CA ARG A 199 -14.58 -1.73 9.04
C ARG A 199 -14.95 -0.25 9.07
N MET A 200 -14.45 0.45 10.09
CA MET A 200 -14.63 1.88 10.32
C MET A 200 -13.28 2.57 10.10
N TYR A 201 -13.27 3.62 9.29
CA TYR A 201 -12.04 4.33 8.94
C TYR A 201 -11.74 5.45 9.94
N ASN A 202 -10.52 5.47 10.47
CA ASN A 202 -10.04 6.42 11.46
C ASN A 202 -10.99 6.56 12.66
N THR A 203 -11.45 5.43 13.22
CA THR A 203 -12.17 5.43 14.50
C THR A 203 -11.38 6.24 15.53
N TYR A 204 -11.92 7.36 15.97
CA TYR A 204 -11.12 8.45 16.53
C TYR A 204 -10.70 8.22 17.97
N ASP A 205 -11.59 7.64 18.77
CA ASP A 205 -11.30 7.24 20.14
C ASP A 205 -10.24 6.14 20.19
N VAL A 206 -10.17 5.27 19.18
CA VAL A 206 -9.09 4.29 19.01
C VAL A 206 -7.81 4.96 18.46
N HIS A 207 -7.95 5.82 17.45
CA HIS A 207 -6.85 6.56 16.85
C HIS A 207 -6.10 7.42 17.88
N PHE A 208 -6.78 7.93 18.92
CA PHE A 208 -6.12 8.60 20.05
C PHE A 208 -4.89 7.84 20.57
N TYR A 209 -5.00 6.53 20.74
CA TYR A 209 -3.90 5.67 21.22
C TYR A 209 -2.86 5.37 20.14
N ALA A 210 -3.30 5.16 18.89
CA ALA A 210 -2.44 4.82 17.76
C ALA A 210 -1.72 6.03 17.14
N SER A 211 -2.19 7.25 17.41
CA SER A 211 -1.75 8.51 16.80
C SER A 211 -0.25 8.76 16.93
N PHE A 212 0.38 8.25 17.99
CA PHE A 212 1.82 8.40 18.23
C PHE A 212 2.66 7.93 17.04
N ALA A 213 2.29 6.81 16.39
CA ALA A 213 3.04 6.30 15.25
C ALA A 213 3.03 7.30 14.08
N LEU A 214 1.85 7.83 13.71
CA LEU A 214 1.73 8.82 12.64
C LEU A 214 2.32 10.17 13.05
N ALA A 215 2.00 10.67 14.24
CA ALA A 215 2.50 11.97 14.71
C ALA A 215 4.03 12.03 14.80
N MET A 216 4.68 10.94 15.20
CA MET A 216 6.14 10.88 15.34
C MET A 216 6.86 10.58 14.02
N LEU A 217 6.33 9.68 13.20
CA LEU A 217 7.03 9.16 12.01
C LEU A 217 6.54 9.77 10.70
N TRP A 218 5.24 10.09 10.60
CA TRP A 218 4.60 10.66 9.40
C TRP A 218 3.65 11.82 9.74
N PRO A 219 4.14 12.92 10.37
CA PRO A 219 3.29 13.99 10.90
C PRO A 219 2.43 14.70 9.83
N LYS A 220 2.82 14.60 8.56
CA LYS A 220 2.04 15.17 7.45
C LYS A 220 0.83 14.32 7.07
N LEU A 221 0.93 12.99 7.22
CA LEU A 221 -0.21 12.09 7.09
C LEU A 221 -1.14 12.22 8.30
N GLU A 222 -0.58 12.41 9.50
CA GLU A 222 -1.37 12.75 10.69
C GLU A 222 -2.20 14.03 10.47
N LEU A 223 -1.58 15.11 9.98
CA LEU A 223 -2.31 16.34 9.67
C LEU A 223 -3.37 16.14 8.58
N SER A 224 -3.12 15.28 7.60
CA SER A 224 -4.12 14.92 6.59
C SER A 224 -5.34 14.23 7.22
N LEU A 225 -5.12 13.28 8.14
CA LEU A 225 -6.19 12.59 8.86
C LEU A 225 -7.00 13.60 9.70
N GLN A 226 -6.31 14.46 10.45
CA GLN A 226 -6.94 15.47 11.30
C GLN A 226 -7.79 16.47 10.52
N TYR A 227 -7.42 16.77 9.27
CA TYR A 227 -8.25 17.59 8.40
C TYR A 227 -9.64 16.99 8.18
N ASP A 228 -9.72 15.70 7.82
CA ASP A 228 -10.99 15.05 7.54
C ASP A 228 -11.86 14.99 8.80
N MET A 229 -11.26 14.79 9.98
CA MET A 229 -11.96 14.87 11.26
C MET A 229 -12.49 16.27 11.54
N ALA A 230 -11.68 17.30 11.37
CA ALA A 230 -12.08 18.68 11.58
C ALA A 230 -13.18 19.11 10.60
N ALA A 231 -13.10 18.69 9.34
CA ALA A 231 -14.13 18.94 8.34
C ALA A 231 -15.46 18.25 8.73
N ALA A 232 -15.38 17.00 9.18
CA ALA A 232 -16.56 16.25 9.62
C ALA A 232 -17.23 16.83 10.87
N VAL A 233 -16.49 17.49 11.78
CA VAL A 233 -17.07 18.24 12.92
C VAL A 233 -18.02 19.33 12.43
N LEU A 234 -17.66 20.04 11.35
CA LEU A 234 -18.43 21.16 10.81
C LEU A 234 -19.65 20.72 9.99
N ASN A 235 -19.67 19.46 9.54
CA ASN A 235 -20.74 18.85 8.76
C ASN A 235 -21.89 18.36 9.64
N GLU A 236 -23.08 18.32 9.02
CA GLU A 236 -24.32 17.84 9.62
C GLU A 236 -25.06 16.91 8.65
N ASP A 237 -25.59 15.81 9.17
CA ASP A 237 -26.48 14.89 8.47
C ASP A 237 -27.66 14.54 9.39
N VAL A 238 -28.80 15.19 9.13
CA VAL A 238 -30.02 15.03 9.93
C VAL A 238 -30.89 13.84 9.50
N HIS A 239 -30.44 13.02 8.53
CA HIS A 239 -31.21 11.85 8.13
C HIS A 239 -31.38 10.91 9.34
N PRO A 240 -32.60 10.38 9.56
CA PRO A 240 -32.86 9.49 10.68
C PRO A 240 -32.22 8.13 10.42
N ARG A 241 -31.43 7.65 11.39
CA ARG A 241 -30.88 6.28 11.40
C ARG A 241 -31.23 5.60 12.71
N GLN A 242 -31.62 4.34 12.63
CA GLN A 242 -31.84 3.52 13.82
C GLN A 242 -30.49 3.06 14.38
N TYR A 243 -30.24 3.36 15.65
CA TYR A 243 -29.03 2.92 16.35
C TYR A 243 -29.16 1.46 16.74
N LEU A 244 -28.17 0.65 16.36
CA LEU A 244 -28.23 -0.81 16.49
C LEU A 244 -28.39 -1.27 17.95
N MET A 245 -27.68 -0.62 18.89
CA MET A 245 -27.68 -1.04 20.30
C MET A 245 -28.94 -0.64 21.07
N SER A 246 -29.47 0.57 20.85
CA SER A 246 -30.61 1.09 21.61
C SER A 246 -31.96 0.92 20.89
N GLY A 247 -31.94 0.68 19.57
CA GLY A 247 -33.13 0.68 18.72
C GLY A 247 -33.76 2.07 18.52
N GLN A 248 -33.17 3.13 19.07
CA GLN A 248 -33.65 4.50 18.94
C GLN A 248 -33.31 5.06 17.56
N THR A 249 -34.17 5.92 17.04
CA THR A 249 -33.93 6.66 15.80
C THR A 249 -33.43 8.06 16.13
N ALA A 250 -32.28 8.43 15.57
CA ALA A 250 -31.68 9.75 15.75
C ALA A 250 -30.92 10.17 14.48
N PRO A 251 -30.53 11.46 14.36
CA PRO A 251 -29.70 11.95 13.27
C PRO A 251 -28.41 11.13 13.09
N VAL A 252 -27.96 10.99 11.84
CA VAL A 252 -26.67 10.37 11.51
C VAL A 252 -25.50 11.16 12.10
N LYS A 253 -25.51 12.48 11.93
CA LYS A 253 -24.41 13.36 12.37
C LYS A 253 -24.92 14.74 12.77
N LEU A 254 -24.65 15.13 14.01
CA LEU A 254 -24.92 16.50 14.49
C LEU A 254 -23.72 17.41 14.26
N ARG A 255 -23.98 18.69 13.96
CA ARG A 255 -22.94 19.70 13.83
C ARG A 255 -22.18 19.92 15.15
N ASN A 256 -20.90 20.25 15.05
CA ASN A 256 -19.99 20.52 16.19
C ASN A 256 -19.74 19.31 17.10
N VAL A 257 -20.08 18.11 16.66
CA VAL A 257 -19.76 16.84 17.33
C VAL A 257 -18.66 16.15 16.53
N VAL A 258 -17.61 15.71 17.21
CA VAL A 258 -16.55 14.89 16.61
C VAL A 258 -17.17 13.55 16.19
N PRO A 259 -17.02 13.13 14.92
CA PRO A 259 -17.54 11.84 14.51
C PRO A 259 -16.76 10.72 15.18
N HIS A 260 -17.40 9.56 15.32
CA HIS A 260 -16.72 8.35 15.77
C HIS A 260 -15.65 7.91 14.75
N ASP A 261 -15.97 7.95 13.46
CA ASP A 261 -15.11 7.55 12.34
C ASP A 261 -15.46 8.37 11.07
N ILE A 262 -14.73 8.19 9.96
CA ILE A 262 -14.93 8.92 8.68
C ILE A 262 -15.36 8.02 7.52
N GLY A 263 -15.96 6.86 7.80
CA GLY A 263 -16.40 5.91 6.79
C GLY A 263 -17.82 5.41 6.99
#